data_AF-A0A914YCT6-F1
#
_entry.id   AF-A0A914YCT6-F1
#
_cell.length_a   1.000
_cell.length_b   1.000
_cell.length_c   1.000
_cell.angle_alpha   90.00
_cell.angle_beta   90.00
_cell.angle_gamma   90.00
#
_symmetry.space_group_name_H-M   'P 1'
#
loop_
_entity.id
_entity.type
_entity.pdbx_description
1 polymer ?
#
loop_
_entity_poly.entity_id
_entity_poly.type
_entity_poly.pdbx_seq_one_letter_code
_entity_poly.pdbx_strand_id
1 'polypeptide(L)'
;MRFPSSSQWNQIRLFSGIRQGVQCRSLTYPIPGKSAKYVSFEDAVSLIKSNDHVHVHGAPSTPTDLLKALCNHVESNDLSGIKLNHIILCGEIPWADPKFHKRIRSNCLFIDAQLRKLVNSGIADYTPIFLQDTIRIFDDKVIPVDVALVTVSKPDNHGYVSLGVNVDCTSAAVRNAKKIIAVQNDSQPFTFGDGLIHISQIDAICQTDNPISALPKSVPTPEEMAISKLIAENLVDDYATLQLGIIILL
;
A
#
# COMPACT_ATOMS: atom_id res chain seq x y z
N MET A 1 -23.37 -8.19 29.74
CA MET A 1 -23.30 -7.75 28.32
C MET A 1 -24.26 -8.59 27.50
N ARG A 2 -25.24 -7.99 26.81
CA ARG A 2 -26.11 -8.71 25.86
C ARG A 2 -25.47 -8.61 24.48
N PHE A 3 -25.21 -9.74 23.84
CA PHE A 3 -24.73 -9.76 22.46
C PHE A 3 -25.80 -9.17 21.52
N PRO A 4 -25.41 -8.38 20.51
CA PRO A 4 -26.34 -7.80 19.56
C PRO A 4 -27.01 -8.89 18.71
N SER A 5 -28.27 -8.64 18.36
CA SER A 5 -29.09 -9.54 17.53
C SER A 5 -28.59 -9.58 16.07
N SER A 6 -28.96 -10.62 15.32
CA SER A 6 -28.58 -10.79 13.91
C SER A 6 -28.97 -9.61 13.00
N SER A 7 -30.02 -8.86 13.34
CA SER A 7 -30.41 -7.64 12.63
C SER A 7 -29.47 -6.46 12.91
N GLN A 8 -28.90 -6.38 14.12
CA GLN A 8 -27.88 -5.38 14.48
C GLN A 8 -26.54 -5.68 13.82
N TRP A 9 -26.18 -6.96 13.65
CA TRP A 9 -25.03 -7.35 12.84
C TRP A 9 -25.17 -6.95 11.36
N ASN A 10 -26.39 -7.03 10.81
CA ASN A 10 -26.66 -6.58 9.44
C ASN A 10 -26.61 -5.04 9.30
N GLN A 11 -26.96 -4.27 10.33
CA GLN A 11 -26.77 -2.81 10.32
C GLN A 11 -25.30 -2.40 10.46
N ILE A 12 -24.47 -3.16 11.18
CA ILE A 12 -23.02 -2.93 11.22
C ILE A 12 -22.38 -3.24 9.85
N ARG A 13 -22.90 -4.23 9.11
CA ARG A 13 -22.50 -4.43 7.69
C ARG A 13 -22.89 -3.26 6.79
N LEU A 14 -23.94 -2.50 7.11
CA LEU A 14 -24.34 -1.30 6.36
C LEU A 14 -23.46 -0.07 6.63
N PHE A 15 -22.57 -0.11 7.63
CA PHE A 15 -21.47 0.85 7.77
C PHE A 15 -20.26 0.51 6.89
N SER A 16 -20.26 -0.62 6.18
CA SER A 16 -19.41 -0.76 4.99
C SER A 16 -19.99 0.16 3.92
N GLY A 17 -19.29 1.26 3.63
CA GLY A 17 -19.73 2.33 2.72
C GLY A 17 -19.86 1.92 1.24
N ILE A 18 -20.25 0.69 0.93
CA ILE A 18 -20.56 0.25 -0.41
C ILE A 18 -21.91 0.87 -0.79
N ARG A 19 -21.89 2.06 -1.39
CA ARG A 19 -23.06 2.59 -2.11
C ARG A 19 -23.47 1.58 -3.19
N GLN A 20 -24.77 1.38 -3.35
CA GLN A 20 -25.34 0.57 -4.42
C GLN A 20 -24.72 1.00 -5.77
N GLY A 21 -24.07 0.07 -6.47
CA GLY A 21 -23.53 0.27 -7.83
C GLY A 21 -22.01 0.18 -8.00
N VAL A 22 -21.21 0.19 -6.93
CA VAL A 22 -19.76 -0.04 -7.03
C VAL A 22 -19.44 -1.52 -6.84
N GLN A 23 -19.25 -2.25 -7.94
CA GLN A 23 -18.79 -3.64 -7.89
C GLN A 23 -17.27 -3.67 -7.68
N CYS A 24 -16.83 -3.96 -6.46
CA CYS A 24 -15.43 -4.27 -6.15
C CYS A 24 -15.18 -5.79 -6.32
N ARG A 25 -14.04 -6.18 -6.91
CA ARG A 25 -13.69 -7.61 -7.01
C ARG A 25 -13.26 -8.13 -5.64
N SER A 26 -13.59 -9.38 -5.34
CA SER A 26 -13.01 -10.07 -4.19
C SER A 26 -11.67 -10.69 -4.56
N LEU A 27 -10.64 -10.42 -3.75
CA LEU A 27 -9.27 -10.90 -3.95
C LEU A 27 -9.04 -12.30 -3.39
N THR A 28 -9.95 -12.81 -2.56
CA THR A 28 -9.82 -14.12 -1.92
C THR A 28 -10.47 -15.24 -2.71
N TYR A 29 -11.36 -14.95 -3.66
CA TYR A 29 -11.91 -16.00 -4.52
C TYR A 29 -10.89 -16.36 -5.62
N PRO A 30 -10.48 -17.63 -5.74
CA PRO A 30 -9.61 -18.05 -6.81
C PRO A 30 -10.33 -17.91 -8.16
N ILE A 31 -9.64 -17.33 -9.15
CA ILE A 31 -10.08 -17.32 -10.55
C ILE A 31 -9.83 -18.70 -11.17
N PRO A 32 -10.88 -19.46 -11.57
CA PRO A 32 -10.71 -20.77 -12.18
C PRO A 32 -9.90 -20.69 -13.48
N GLY A 33 -8.91 -21.59 -13.63
CA GLY A 33 -8.08 -21.67 -14.84
C GLY A 33 -7.01 -20.59 -14.99
N LYS A 34 -6.92 -19.61 -14.07
CA LYS A 34 -5.81 -18.64 -14.03
C LYS A 34 -4.78 -19.08 -13.00
N SER A 35 -3.51 -19.15 -13.40
CA SER A 35 -2.37 -19.38 -12.53
C SER A 35 -1.50 -18.13 -12.43
N ALA A 36 -0.70 -18.06 -11.37
CA ALA A 36 0.31 -17.02 -11.24
C ALA A 36 1.40 -17.16 -12.31
N LYS A 37 1.86 -16.02 -12.83
CA LYS A 37 2.97 -15.95 -13.79
C LYS A 37 4.18 -15.35 -13.09
N TYR A 38 5.18 -16.18 -12.82
CA TYR A 38 6.47 -15.73 -12.33
C TYR A 38 7.31 -15.22 -13.49
N VAL A 39 7.78 -13.99 -13.40
CA VAL A 39 8.45 -13.27 -14.49
C VAL A 39 9.58 -12.37 -13.93
N SER A 40 10.45 -11.89 -14.83
CA SER A 40 11.45 -10.87 -14.48
C SER A 40 10.79 -9.55 -14.09
N PHE A 41 11.54 -8.65 -13.45
CA PHE A 41 11.03 -7.31 -13.14
C PHE A 41 10.70 -6.52 -14.41
N GLU A 42 11.52 -6.68 -15.46
CA GLU A 42 11.35 -6.04 -16.77
C GLU A 42 10.06 -6.51 -17.44
N ASP A 43 9.80 -7.82 -17.44
CA ASP A 43 8.57 -8.39 -18.03
C ASP A 43 7.34 -7.98 -17.24
N ALA A 44 7.43 -7.89 -15.91
CA ALA A 44 6.34 -7.43 -15.08
C ALA A 44 5.95 -5.97 -15.38
N VAL A 45 6.91 -5.05 -15.38
CA VAL A 45 6.63 -3.63 -15.63
C VAL A 45 6.24 -3.34 -17.08
N SER A 46 6.51 -4.25 -18.03
CA SER A 46 6.01 -4.15 -19.41
C SER A 46 4.47 -4.07 -19.50
N LEU A 47 3.77 -4.49 -18.45
CA LEU A 47 2.32 -4.39 -18.34
C LEU A 47 1.82 -2.94 -18.12
N ILE A 48 2.71 -2.03 -17.73
CA ILE A 48 2.45 -0.61 -17.46
C ILE A 48 2.66 0.21 -18.73
N LYS A 49 1.73 1.11 -19.00
CA LYS A 49 1.68 1.95 -20.21
C LYS A 49 1.61 3.43 -19.86
N SER A 50 1.94 4.29 -20.83
CA SER A 50 1.76 5.74 -20.69
C SER A 50 0.34 6.09 -20.22
N ASN A 51 0.25 7.09 -19.34
CA ASN A 51 -0.97 7.56 -18.68
C ASN A 51 -1.60 6.62 -17.64
N ASP A 52 -0.99 5.47 -17.33
CA ASP A 52 -1.50 4.60 -16.27
C ASP A 52 -1.44 5.30 -14.90
N HIS A 53 -2.51 5.11 -14.12
CA HIS A 53 -2.56 5.41 -12.71
C HIS A 53 -2.08 4.18 -11.92
N VAL A 54 -0.97 4.32 -11.22
CA VAL A 54 -0.29 3.23 -10.53
C VAL A 54 -0.38 3.43 -9.03
N HIS A 55 -0.94 2.46 -8.31
CA HIS A 55 -0.83 2.41 -6.85
C HIS A 55 0.50 1.77 -6.45
N VAL A 56 1.19 2.36 -5.47
CA VAL A 56 2.41 1.80 -4.89
C VAL A 56 2.15 1.45 -3.43
N HIS A 57 2.38 0.18 -3.08
CA HIS A 57 2.29 -0.30 -1.70
C HIS A 57 3.22 0.51 -0.80
N GLY A 58 2.72 0.95 0.35
CA GLY A 58 3.39 1.88 1.23
C GLY A 58 4.30 1.26 2.28
N ALA A 59 4.92 2.15 3.04
CA ALA A 59 5.63 1.90 4.27
C ALA A 59 6.73 0.81 4.05
N PRO A 60 7.06 -0.07 5.01
CA PRO A 60 8.04 -1.14 4.81
C PRO A 60 7.83 -2.06 3.60
N SER A 61 6.61 -2.09 3.03
CA SER A 61 6.23 -2.95 1.91
C SER A 61 6.37 -2.26 0.55
N THR A 62 7.07 -1.12 0.50
CA THR A 62 7.41 -0.41 -0.73
C THR A 62 8.20 -1.32 -1.69
N PRO A 63 7.67 -1.63 -2.89
CA PRO A 63 8.29 -2.56 -3.83
C PRO A 63 9.41 -1.86 -4.63
N THR A 64 10.51 -1.53 -3.96
CA THR A 64 11.62 -0.73 -4.52
C THR A 64 12.18 -1.30 -5.82
N ASP A 65 12.31 -2.62 -5.92
CA ASP A 65 12.82 -3.29 -7.13
C ASP A 65 11.89 -3.07 -8.35
N LEU A 66 10.57 -3.13 -8.15
CA LEU A 66 9.60 -2.79 -9.21
C LEU A 66 9.64 -1.31 -9.57
N LEU A 67 9.87 -0.42 -8.60
CA LEU A 67 9.94 1.02 -8.87
C LEU A 67 11.19 1.38 -9.70
N LYS A 68 12.31 0.71 -9.44
CA LYS A 68 13.53 0.82 -10.25
C LYS A 68 13.28 0.30 -11.67
N ALA A 69 12.71 -0.90 -11.80
CA ALA A 69 12.36 -1.46 -13.09
C ALA A 69 11.36 -0.58 -13.87
N LEU A 70 10.37 0.01 -13.19
CA LEU A 70 9.41 0.94 -13.79
C LEU A 70 10.12 2.18 -14.35
N CYS A 71 11.05 2.78 -13.60
CA CYS A 71 11.80 3.94 -14.09
C CYS A 71 12.65 3.58 -15.32
N ASN A 72 13.32 2.43 -15.32
CA ASN A 72 14.07 1.94 -16.48
C ASN A 72 13.16 1.67 -17.69
N HIS A 73 11.98 1.10 -17.47
CA HIS A 73 10.96 0.86 -18.51
C HIS A 73 10.44 2.16 -19.10
N VAL A 74 10.17 3.16 -18.25
CA VAL A 74 9.74 4.50 -18.65
C VAL A 74 10.79 5.19 -19.52
N GLU A 75 12.06 5.08 -19.16
CA GLU A 75 13.17 5.64 -19.93
C GLU A 75 13.37 4.90 -21.25
N SER A 76 13.39 3.57 -21.23
CA SER A 76 13.72 2.74 -22.40
C SER A 76 12.63 2.74 -23.47
N ASN A 77 11.37 2.95 -23.08
CA ASN A 77 10.21 2.92 -23.98
C ASN A 77 9.55 4.29 -24.16
N ASP A 78 10.22 5.37 -23.73
CA ASP A 78 9.74 6.75 -23.84
C ASP A 78 8.33 6.96 -23.26
N LEU A 79 8.01 6.29 -22.15
CA LEU A 79 6.69 6.42 -21.52
C LEU A 79 6.56 7.76 -20.80
N SER A 80 5.32 8.22 -20.69
CA SER A 80 5.00 9.48 -20.01
C SER A 80 3.57 9.49 -19.46
N GLY A 81 3.27 10.48 -18.61
CA GLY A 81 1.95 10.64 -17.99
C GLY A 81 1.64 9.64 -16.88
N ILE A 82 2.62 8.86 -16.43
CA ILE A 82 2.44 7.89 -15.33
C ILE A 82 2.15 8.64 -14.04
N LYS A 83 1.10 8.24 -13.32
CA LYS A 83 0.71 8.84 -12.04
C LYS A 83 0.86 7.82 -10.92
N LEU A 84 1.80 8.05 -10.01
CA LEU A 84 1.95 7.21 -8.83
C LEU A 84 1.03 7.72 -7.72
N ASN A 85 0.31 6.84 -7.05
CA ASN A 85 -0.49 7.16 -5.86
C ASN A 85 -0.06 6.23 -4.72
N HIS A 86 0.24 6.81 -3.57
CA HIS A 86 0.76 6.05 -2.42
C HIS A 86 0.68 6.87 -1.14
N ILE A 87 0.81 6.18 -0.01
CA ILE A 87 1.12 6.81 1.28
C ILE A 87 2.66 6.89 1.46
N ILE A 88 3.15 7.02 2.70
CA ILE A 88 4.59 7.03 3.02
C ILE A 88 5.31 5.91 2.26
N LEU A 89 6.45 6.21 1.64
CA LEU A 89 7.31 5.21 1.02
C LEU A 89 8.61 5.01 1.83
N CYS A 90 9.14 3.80 1.76
CA CYS A 90 10.47 3.46 2.27
C CYS A 90 11.40 3.06 1.11
N GLY A 91 12.69 3.29 1.28
CA GLY A 91 13.67 3.06 0.23
C GLY A 91 13.80 4.23 -0.73
N GLU A 92 14.39 3.95 -1.89
CA GLU A 92 14.71 4.96 -2.91
C GLU A 92 13.46 5.35 -3.73
N ILE A 93 13.37 6.63 -4.08
CA ILE A 93 12.37 7.18 -5.00
C ILE A 93 13.01 7.53 -6.35
N PRO A 94 13.29 6.55 -7.23
CA PRO A 94 14.11 6.76 -8.43
C PRO A 94 13.57 7.82 -9.40
N TRP A 95 12.25 8.08 -9.40
CA TRP A 95 11.63 9.13 -10.22
C TRP A 95 11.89 10.56 -9.71
N ALA A 96 12.55 10.72 -8.56
CA ALA A 96 12.98 12.03 -8.07
C ALA A 96 14.06 12.67 -8.97
N ASP A 97 14.76 11.88 -9.79
CA ASP A 97 15.71 12.38 -10.78
C ASP A 97 15.00 13.30 -11.79
N PRO A 98 15.56 14.51 -12.06
CA PRO A 98 15.04 15.45 -13.06
C PRO A 98 14.64 14.86 -14.41
N LYS A 99 15.29 13.79 -14.87
CA LYS A 99 14.96 13.14 -16.15
C LYS A 99 13.55 12.53 -16.18
N PHE A 100 12.97 12.23 -15.02
CA PHE A 100 11.63 11.66 -14.90
C PHE A 100 10.53 12.68 -14.61
N HIS A 101 10.84 13.93 -14.27
CA HIS A 101 9.86 14.93 -13.80
C HIS A 101 8.72 15.22 -14.78
N LYS A 102 8.95 15.01 -16.09
CA LYS A 102 7.92 15.16 -17.14
C LYS A 102 7.22 13.85 -17.51
N ARG A 103 7.67 12.73 -16.96
CA ARG A 103 7.23 11.37 -17.33
C ARG A 103 6.41 10.71 -16.23
N ILE A 104 6.82 10.90 -14.98
CA ILE A 104 6.21 10.32 -13.79
C ILE A 104 5.84 11.45 -12.84
N ARG A 105 4.58 11.50 -12.43
CA ARG A 105 4.10 12.42 -11.40
C ARG A 105 3.60 11.61 -10.20
N SER A 106 4.25 11.75 -9.06
CA SER A 106 3.83 11.10 -7.82
C SER A 106 2.85 11.99 -7.05
N ASN A 107 1.76 11.41 -6.58
CA ASN A 107 0.76 12.00 -5.71
C ASN A 107 0.76 11.26 -4.38
N CYS A 108 1.15 11.95 -3.32
CA CYS A 108 1.22 11.37 -2.00
C CYS A 108 -0.06 11.65 -1.20
N LEU A 109 -0.66 10.61 -0.61
CA LEU A 109 -1.81 10.71 0.30
C LEU A 109 -1.37 10.88 1.76
N PHE A 110 -0.10 10.58 2.05
CA PHE A 110 0.55 10.86 3.34
C PHE A 110 2.04 11.10 3.10
N ILE A 111 2.47 12.36 3.12
CA ILE A 111 3.80 12.77 2.66
C ILE A 111 4.94 12.35 3.60
N ASP A 112 5.96 11.71 3.04
CA ASP A 112 7.23 11.41 3.72
C ASP A 112 8.29 12.51 3.49
N ALA A 113 9.38 12.47 4.26
CA ALA A 113 10.43 13.48 4.23
C ALA A 113 11.12 13.62 2.86
N GLN A 114 11.27 12.53 2.09
CA GLN A 114 11.94 12.53 0.80
C GLN A 114 11.11 13.29 -0.25
N LEU A 115 9.78 13.16 -0.20
CA LEU A 115 8.87 13.81 -1.16
C LEU A 115 8.53 15.26 -0.83
N ARG A 116 8.72 15.73 0.40
CA ARG A 116 8.45 17.14 0.79
C ARG A 116 9.11 18.15 -0.13
N LYS A 117 10.38 17.91 -0.52
CA LYS A 117 11.11 18.80 -1.43
C LYS A 117 10.50 18.82 -2.83
N LEU A 118 10.10 17.67 -3.36
CA LEU A 118 9.48 17.56 -4.69
C LEU A 118 8.08 18.18 -4.73
N VAL A 119 7.32 18.05 -3.66
CA VAL A 119 6.00 18.70 -3.54
C VAL A 119 6.17 20.22 -3.47
N ASN A 120 7.08 20.71 -2.63
CA ASN A 120 7.33 22.15 -2.50
C ASN A 120 7.87 22.80 -3.80
N SER A 121 8.53 22.02 -4.66
CA SER A 121 8.99 22.49 -5.97
C SER A 121 7.98 22.31 -7.11
N GLY A 122 6.78 21.76 -6.83
CA GLY A 122 5.72 21.54 -7.81
C GLY A 122 5.91 20.31 -8.72
N ILE A 123 6.94 19.50 -8.46
CA ILE A 123 7.27 18.30 -9.24
C ILE A 123 6.37 17.12 -8.85
N ALA A 124 5.98 17.03 -7.58
CA ALA A 124 5.06 16.03 -7.06
C ALA A 124 3.79 16.69 -6.50
N ASP A 125 2.72 15.91 -6.37
CA ASP A 125 1.45 16.32 -5.76
C ASP A 125 1.33 15.78 -4.33
N TYR A 126 0.58 16.50 -3.50
CA TYR A 126 0.11 16.04 -2.21
C TYR A 126 -1.40 16.23 -2.15
N THR A 127 -2.13 15.15 -1.90
CA THR A 127 -3.58 15.20 -1.69
C THR A 127 -3.85 15.21 -0.19
N PRO A 128 -4.28 16.36 0.40
CA PRO A 128 -4.64 16.40 1.80
C PRO A 128 -5.93 15.63 2.04
N ILE A 129 -5.84 14.53 2.78
CA ILE A 129 -6.96 13.63 3.10
C ILE A 129 -6.74 12.98 4.47
N PHE A 130 -7.82 12.68 5.19
CA PHE A 130 -7.73 11.87 6.40
C PHE A 130 -7.37 10.42 6.05
N LEU A 131 -6.50 9.79 6.84
CA LEU A 131 -6.03 8.43 6.54
C LEU A 131 -7.19 7.42 6.41
N GLN A 132 -8.22 7.53 7.25
CA GLN A 132 -9.41 6.68 7.17
C GLN A 132 -10.20 6.82 5.85
N ASP A 133 -10.15 7.99 5.21
CA ASP A 133 -10.85 8.26 3.95
C ASP A 133 -10.05 7.83 2.71
N THR A 134 -8.77 7.48 2.87
CA THR A 134 -7.93 6.98 1.75
C THR A 134 -8.44 5.67 1.17
N ILE A 135 -9.16 4.84 1.93
CA ILE A 135 -9.83 3.65 1.40
C ILE A 135 -10.92 4.05 0.40
N ARG A 136 -11.70 5.07 0.75
CA ARG A 136 -12.85 5.53 -0.04
C ARG A 136 -12.43 6.16 -1.35
N ILE A 137 -11.28 6.83 -1.42
CA ILE A 137 -10.82 7.46 -2.67
C ILE A 137 -10.64 6.44 -3.81
N PHE A 138 -10.27 5.20 -3.46
CA PHE A 138 -10.10 4.10 -4.41
C PHE A 138 -11.41 3.36 -4.66
N ASP A 139 -12.20 3.09 -3.61
CA ASP A 139 -13.50 2.43 -3.75
C ASP A 139 -14.49 3.28 -4.56
N ASP A 140 -14.54 4.59 -4.31
CA ASP A 140 -15.38 5.54 -5.06
C ASP A 140 -14.76 5.88 -6.43
N LYS A 141 -13.59 5.31 -6.78
CA LYS A 141 -12.85 5.51 -8.03
C LYS A 141 -12.52 6.98 -8.34
N VAL A 142 -12.42 7.80 -7.30
CA VAL A 142 -11.94 9.20 -7.41
C VAL A 142 -10.51 9.20 -7.93
N ILE A 143 -9.68 8.28 -7.42
CA ILE A 143 -8.40 7.93 -8.02
C ILE A 143 -8.56 6.55 -8.69
N PRO A 144 -8.52 6.47 -10.03
CA PRO A 144 -8.52 5.18 -10.71
C PRO A 144 -7.19 4.46 -10.45
N VAL A 145 -7.21 3.13 -10.50
CA VAL A 145 -6.01 2.30 -10.38
C VAL A 145 -5.95 1.38 -11.59
N ASP A 146 -5.06 1.68 -12.52
CA ASP A 146 -4.79 0.82 -13.68
C ASP A 146 -3.90 -0.34 -13.26
N VAL A 147 -2.87 -0.07 -12.45
CA VAL A 147 -1.91 -1.08 -11.97
C VAL A 147 -1.66 -0.88 -10.48
N ALA A 148 -1.68 -1.95 -9.69
CA ALA A 148 -1.19 -1.94 -8.31
C ALA A 148 0.14 -2.69 -8.22
N LEU A 149 1.16 -2.02 -7.69
CA LEU A 149 2.47 -2.59 -7.37
C LEU A 149 2.51 -2.92 -5.89
N VAL A 150 2.65 -4.19 -5.54
CA VAL A 150 2.58 -4.66 -4.14
C VAL A 150 3.71 -5.62 -3.78
N THR A 151 4.25 -5.47 -2.57
CA THR A 151 5.03 -6.55 -1.94
C THR A 151 4.10 -7.52 -1.22
N VAL A 152 4.32 -8.82 -1.39
CA VAL A 152 3.52 -9.90 -0.78
C VAL A 152 4.40 -10.98 -0.17
N SER A 153 3.87 -11.74 0.78
CA SER A 153 4.52 -12.93 1.34
C SER A 153 4.64 -14.07 0.32
N LYS A 154 5.37 -15.12 0.68
CA LYS A 154 5.22 -16.44 0.04
C LYS A 154 3.76 -16.94 0.07
N PRO A 155 3.32 -17.68 -0.95
CA PRO A 155 2.00 -18.30 -0.92
C PRO A 155 1.92 -19.40 0.13
N ASP A 156 0.76 -19.53 0.77
CA ASP A 156 0.44 -20.67 1.62
C ASP A 156 0.09 -21.92 0.78
N ASN A 157 -0.24 -23.03 1.48
CA ASN A 157 -0.62 -24.30 0.85
C ASN A 157 -1.92 -24.22 0.01
N HIS A 158 -2.68 -23.14 0.14
CA HIS A 158 -3.94 -22.91 -0.56
C HIS A 158 -3.80 -21.86 -1.66
N GLY A 159 -2.59 -21.36 -1.92
CA GLY A 159 -2.33 -20.36 -2.96
C GLY A 159 -2.71 -18.93 -2.56
N TYR A 160 -2.79 -18.62 -1.27
CA TYR A 160 -2.95 -17.25 -0.79
C TYR A 160 -1.62 -16.63 -0.46
N VAL A 161 -1.44 -15.37 -0.85
CA VAL A 161 -0.37 -14.50 -0.35
C VAL A 161 -0.98 -13.41 0.53
N SER A 162 -0.14 -12.77 1.33
CA SER A 162 -0.53 -11.72 2.26
C SER A 162 0.18 -10.41 1.92
N LEU A 163 -0.54 -9.28 1.99
CA LEU A 163 0.03 -7.93 1.96
C LEU A 163 0.95 -7.67 3.17
N GLY A 164 0.87 -8.45 4.25
CA GLY A 164 1.84 -8.50 5.33
C GLY A 164 1.74 -7.33 6.32
N VAL A 165 2.83 -6.59 6.51
CA VAL A 165 2.93 -5.56 7.56
C VAL A 165 2.19 -4.26 7.23
N ASN A 166 1.73 -4.09 5.99
CA ASN A 166 1.02 -2.92 5.53
C ASN A 166 -0.20 -3.38 4.70
N VAL A 167 -1.38 -2.85 5.00
CA VAL A 167 -2.64 -3.23 4.34
C VAL A 167 -3.38 -1.96 3.91
N ASP A 168 -3.64 -1.07 4.88
CA ASP A 168 -4.18 0.28 4.70
C ASP A 168 -5.12 0.49 3.50
N CYS A 169 -4.98 1.60 2.80
CA CYS A 169 -5.64 1.88 1.53
C CYS A 169 -5.17 0.95 0.39
N THR A 170 -4.05 0.25 0.54
CA THR A 170 -3.54 -0.70 -0.45
C THR A 170 -4.54 -1.83 -0.69
N SER A 171 -5.24 -2.31 0.35
CA SER A 171 -6.35 -3.27 0.19
C SER A 171 -7.44 -2.76 -0.77
N ALA A 172 -7.78 -1.46 -0.70
CA ALA A 172 -8.72 -0.80 -1.58
C ALA A 172 -8.16 -0.60 -2.99
N ALA A 173 -6.92 -0.14 -3.09
CA ALA A 173 -6.28 0.07 -4.38
C ALA A 173 -6.12 -1.24 -5.16
N VAL A 174 -5.67 -2.31 -4.52
CA VAL A 174 -5.49 -3.64 -5.14
C VAL A 174 -6.82 -4.20 -5.59
N ARG A 175 -7.90 -4.12 -4.79
CA ARG A 175 -9.20 -4.65 -5.23
C ARG A 175 -9.79 -3.87 -6.40
N ASN A 176 -9.49 -2.57 -6.52
CA ASN A 176 -9.98 -1.74 -7.63
C ASN A 176 -9.01 -1.69 -8.83
N ALA A 177 -7.80 -2.24 -8.71
CA ALA A 177 -6.81 -2.24 -9.78
C ALA A 177 -7.24 -3.10 -10.98
N LYS A 178 -6.98 -2.64 -12.21
CA LYS A 178 -7.17 -3.46 -13.41
C LYS A 178 -6.13 -4.58 -13.50
N LYS A 179 -4.88 -4.31 -13.07
CA LYS A 179 -3.79 -5.29 -12.98
C LYS A 179 -3.12 -5.25 -11.62
N ILE A 180 -2.67 -6.41 -11.14
CA ILE A 180 -1.82 -6.52 -9.95
C ILE A 180 -0.46 -7.08 -10.37
N ILE A 181 0.60 -6.35 -10.04
CA ILE A 181 1.97 -6.81 -10.14
C ILE A 181 2.51 -6.94 -8.72
N ALA A 182 2.96 -8.13 -8.37
CA ALA A 182 3.47 -8.41 -7.03
C ALA A 182 4.97 -8.69 -7.05
N VAL A 183 5.67 -8.25 -5.99
CA VAL A 183 6.97 -8.80 -5.61
C VAL A 183 6.75 -9.74 -4.44
N GLN A 184 6.99 -11.02 -4.65
CA GLN A 184 7.05 -11.99 -3.57
C GLN A 184 8.36 -11.77 -2.80
N ASN A 185 8.26 -11.53 -1.51
CA ASN A 185 9.39 -11.34 -0.60
C ASN A 185 9.26 -12.25 0.62
N ASP A 186 10.27 -13.06 0.87
CA ASP A 186 10.30 -14.01 1.99
C ASP A 186 10.39 -13.31 3.36
N SER A 187 10.93 -12.10 3.39
CA SER A 187 10.98 -11.25 4.58
C SER A 187 9.64 -10.59 4.90
N GLN A 188 8.69 -10.60 3.97
CA GLN A 188 7.33 -10.10 4.19
C GLN A 188 6.52 -11.19 4.93
N PRO A 189 6.08 -10.95 6.18
CA PRO A 189 5.37 -11.95 6.95
C PRO A 189 3.99 -12.22 6.35
N PHE A 190 3.52 -13.46 6.50
CA PHE A 190 2.14 -13.81 6.25
C PHE A 190 1.28 -13.35 7.44
N THR A 191 0.39 -12.38 7.22
CA THR A 191 -0.52 -11.85 8.24
C THR A 191 -1.97 -12.17 7.88
N PHE A 192 -2.82 -12.31 8.89
CA PHE A 192 -4.25 -12.53 8.69
C PHE A 192 -5.02 -11.20 8.59
N GLY A 193 -6.22 -11.26 8.02
CA GLY A 193 -7.12 -10.11 7.88
C GLY A 193 -7.36 -9.74 6.41
N ASP A 194 -7.68 -8.48 6.17
CA ASP A 194 -8.12 -7.97 4.85
C ASP A 194 -6.95 -7.78 3.84
N GLY A 195 -5.79 -8.37 4.13
CA GLY A 195 -4.59 -8.34 3.28
C GLY A 195 -4.40 -9.61 2.42
N LEU A 196 -5.34 -10.55 2.43
CA LEU A 196 -5.20 -11.83 1.71
C LEU A 196 -5.57 -11.70 0.22
N ILE A 197 -4.72 -12.26 -0.64
CA ILE A 197 -4.90 -12.28 -2.09
C ILE A 197 -4.61 -13.70 -2.58
N HIS A 198 -5.55 -14.31 -3.31
CA HIS A 198 -5.25 -15.57 -3.99
C HIS A 198 -4.34 -15.30 -5.19
N ILE A 199 -3.29 -16.10 -5.39
CA ILE A 199 -2.26 -15.88 -6.42
C ILE A 199 -2.82 -15.77 -7.84
N SER A 200 -3.97 -16.40 -8.12
CA SER A 200 -4.62 -16.28 -9.43
C SER A 200 -5.23 -14.90 -9.70
N GLN A 201 -5.37 -14.03 -8.70
CA GLN A 201 -5.75 -12.64 -8.89
C GLN A 201 -4.57 -11.79 -9.40
N ILE A 202 -3.33 -12.26 -9.24
CA ILE A 202 -2.11 -11.53 -9.59
C ILE A 202 -1.75 -11.78 -11.07
N ASP A 203 -1.38 -10.72 -11.78
CA ASP A 203 -1.09 -10.78 -13.23
C ASP A 203 0.38 -11.07 -13.53
N ALA A 204 1.29 -10.60 -12.68
CA ALA A 204 2.72 -10.90 -12.73
C ALA A 204 3.32 -10.94 -11.33
N ILE A 205 4.19 -11.92 -11.07
CA ILE A 205 4.92 -12.07 -9.81
C ILE A 205 6.42 -12.04 -10.09
N CYS A 206 7.13 -11.13 -9.45
CA CYS A 206 8.59 -11.12 -9.36
C CYS A 206 9.01 -11.68 -8.00
N GLN A 207 10.28 -12.09 -7.87
CA GLN A 207 10.82 -12.56 -6.60
C GLN A 207 11.96 -11.65 -6.15
N THR A 208 12.02 -11.38 -4.85
CA THR A 208 13.12 -10.67 -4.20
C THR A 208 13.45 -11.34 -2.87
N ASP A 209 14.71 -11.31 -2.50
CA ASP A 209 15.24 -11.70 -1.19
C ASP A 209 15.65 -10.47 -0.35
N ASN A 210 15.42 -9.26 -0.85
CA ASN A 210 15.71 -8.03 -0.15
C ASN A 210 14.96 -7.96 1.18
N PRO A 211 15.62 -7.59 2.30
CA PRO A 211 14.93 -7.43 3.58
C PRO A 211 13.92 -6.28 3.50
N ILE A 212 12.77 -6.45 4.16
CA ILE A 212 11.80 -5.35 4.31
C ILE A 212 12.41 -4.23 5.15
N SER A 213 12.03 -2.98 4.85
CA SER A 213 12.58 -1.83 5.56
C SER A 213 12.15 -1.82 7.03
N ALA A 214 13.10 -1.65 7.94
CA ALA A 214 12.83 -1.49 9.37
C ALA A 214 13.21 -0.08 9.83
N LEU A 215 12.41 0.50 10.72
CA LEU A 215 12.76 1.76 11.37
C LEU A 215 13.88 1.51 12.41
N PRO A 216 14.85 2.44 12.54
CA PRO A 216 15.85 2.35 13.58
C PRO A 216 15.18 2.47 14.96
N LYS A 217 15.73 1.77 15.96
CA LYS A 217 15.30 1.95 17.35
C LYS A 217 15.73 3.33 17.84
N SER A 218 14.79 4.11 18.37
CA SER A 218 15.10 5.33 19.11
C SER A 218 15.27 5.03 20.60
N VAL A 219 16.13 5.80 21.27
CA VAL A 219 16.25 5.81 22.73
C VAL A 219 15.40 6.97 23.25
N PRO A 220 14.45 6.73 24.17
CA PRO A 220 13.62 7.79 24.69
C PRO A 220 14.43 8.78 25.52
N THR A 221 14.12 10.06 25.35
CA THR A 221 14.65 11.18 26.14
C THR A 221 14.05 11.21 27.56
N PRO A 222 14.69 11.89 28.52
CA PRO A 222 14.12 12.08 29.86
C PRO A 222 12.71 12.70 29.84
N GLU A 223 12.46 13.60 28.89
CA GLU A 223 11.17 14.25 28.69
C GLU A 223 10.10 13.28 28.17
N GLU A 224 10.44 12.45 27.17
CA GLU A 224 9.54 11.39 26.66
C GLU A 224 9.23 10.35 27.75
N MET A 225 10.21 10.02 28.59
CA MET A 225 10.02 9.14 29.75
C MET A 225 9.08 9.78 30.79
N ALA A 226 9.22 11.07 31.07
CA ALA A 226 8.34 11.78 32.00
C ALA A 226 6.89 11.84 31.47
N ILE A 227 6.71 12.16 30.19
CA ILE A 227 5.40 12.22 29.53
C ILE A 227 4.73 10.84 29.53
N SER A 228 5.45 9.79 29.10
CA SER A 228 4.91 8.43 29.06
C SER A 228 4.49 7.93 30.44
N LYS A 229 5.26 8.24 31.49
CA LYS A 229 4.90 7.92 32.88
C LYS A 229 3.59 8.60 33.29
N LEU A 230 3.43 9.90 33.01
CA LEU A 230 2.21 10.62 33.34
C LEU A 230 0.98 10.07 32.61
N ILE A 231 1.12 9.72 31.33
CA ILE A 231 0.03 9.11 30.55
C ILE A 231 -0.34 7.75 31.15
N ALA A 232 0.65 6.89 31.38
CA ALA A 232 0.42 5.54 31.88
C ALA A 232 -0.21 5.53 33.28
N GLU A 233 0.29 6.36 34.21
CA GLU A 233 -0.18 6.37 35.60
C GLU A 233 -1.54 7.04 35.80
N ASN A 234 -1.90 8.03 34.96
CA ASN A 234 -3.06 8.87 35.22
C ASN A 234 -4.20 8.72 34.21
N LEU A 235 -3.95 8.15 33.01
CA LEU A 235 -4.90 8.16 31.90
C LEU A 235 -5.19 6.79 31.29
N VAL A 236 -4.41 5.75 31.64
CA VAL A 236 -4.59 4.40 31.09
C VAL A 236 -5.12 3.46 32.17
N ASP A 237 -6.42 3.20 32.12
CA ASP A 237 -7.08 2.25 33.01
C ASP A 237 -6.86 0.80 32.57
N ASP A 238 -7.06 -0.13 33.50
CA ASP A 238 -7.13 -1.56 33.19
C ASP A 238 -8.16 -1.83 32.08
N TYR A 239 -7.80 -2.71 31.14
CA TYR A 239 -8.60 -3.08 29.97
C TYR A 239 -8.81 -1.98 28.92
N ALA A 240 -8.04 -0.88 28.97
CA ALA A 240 -8.03 0.11 27.91
C ALA A 240 -7.69 -0.51 26.54
N THR A 241 -8.39 -0.07 25.48
CA THR A 241 -8.04 -0.37 24.10
C THR A 241 -7.08 0.70 23.59
N LEU A 242 -5.86 0.31 23.26
CA LEU A 242 -4.79 1.24 22.94
C LEU A 242 -4.65 1.42 21.42
N GLN A 243 -4.60 2.68 20.99
CA GLN A 243 -4.09 3.08 19.67
C GLN A 243 -2.99 4.10 19.91
N LEU A 244 -1.77 3.75 19.51
CA LEU A 244 -0.58 4.58 19.70
C LEU A 244 0.10 4.78 18.35
N GLY A 245 0.75 5.94 18.21
CA GLY A 245 1.61 6.21 17.08
C GLY A 245 2.99 5.61 17.26
N ILE A 246 3.78 5.66 16.18
CA ILE A 246 5.22 5.49 16.22
C ILE A 246 5.88 6.86 16.18
N ILE A 247 6.99 7.02 16.89
CA ILE A 247 7.86 8.19 16.73
C ILE A 247 8.63 7.98 15.43
N ILE A 248 8.16 8.57 14.35
CA ILE A 248 8.99 8.84 13.18
C ILE A 248 9.56 10.23 13.43
N LEU A 249 10.85 10.32 13.77
CA LEU A 249 11.59 11.56 13.58
C LEU A 249 11.58 11.84 12.07
N LEU A 250 10.63 12.67 11.64
CA LEU A 250 10.45 13.16 10.27
C LEU A 250 11.42 14.29 9.94
#